data_AF-A0A7X1NAB6-F1
#
_entry.id   AF-A0A7X1NAB6-F1
#
_cell.length_a   1.000
_cell.length_b   1.000
_cell.length_c   1.000
_cell.angle_alpha   90.00
_cell.angle_beta   90.00
_cell.angle_gamma   90.00
#
_symmetry.space_group_name_H-M   'P 1'
#
loop_
_entity.id
_entity.type
_entity.pdbx_description
1 polymer ?
#
loop_
_entity_poly.entity_id
_entity_poly.type
_entity_poly.pdbx_seq_one_letter_code
_entity_poly.pdbx_strand_id
1 'polypeptide(L)'
;MTLPSSKHGLRWVQHYETFECLVVRVRGPVHTLRAGKSCASWVTADVYLPDQYKEKAWLDFNPDGTYPVEVPINWNRRSLAAFLASGDLEWDVREIA
;
A
#
# COMPACT_ATOMS: atom_id res chain seq x y z
N MET A 1 -5.13 6.69 -16.11
CA MET A 1 -6.62 6.74 -16.18
C MET A 1 -7.19 6.23 -14.88
N THR A 2 -7.98 7.02 -14.15
CA THR A 2 -8.74 6.55 -12.98
C THR A 2 -9.62 5.39 -13.43
N LEU A 3 -9.48 4.20 -12.84
CA LEU A 3 -10.47 3.15 -13.06
C LEU A 3 -11.82 3.74 -12.60
N PRO A 4 -12.83 3.81 -13.48
CA PRO A 4 -14.06 4.51 -13.16
C PRO A 4 -14.67 3.86 -11.92
N SER A 5 -14.80 4.64 -10.85
CA SER A 5 -15.57 4.26 -9.67
C SER A 5 -16.99 3.93 -10.13
N SER A 6 -17.32 2.65 -10.21
CA SER A 6 -18.63 2.23 -10.68
C SER A 6 -19.63 2.46 -9.54
N LYS A 7 -20.61 3.33 -9.78
CA LYS A 7 -21.69 3.61 -8.84
C LYS A 7 -22.68 2.45 -8.89
N HIS A 8 -22.59 1.52 -7.95
CA HIS A 8 -23.59 0.46 -7.77
C HIS A 8 -24.64 0.95 -6.77
N GLY A 9 -25.70 1.60 -7.28
CA GLY A 9 -26.76 2.19 -6.46
C GLY A 9 -26.30 3.40 -5.62
N LEU A 10 -26.51 3.40 -4.31
CA LEU A 10 -26.06 4.45 -3.37
C LEU A 10 -24.58 4.32 -2.96
N ARG A 11 -23.84 3.36 -3.52
CA ARG A 11 -22.52 2.98 -3.02
C ARG A 11 -21.45 3.18 -4.09
N TRP A 12 -20.40 3.92 -3.74
CA TRP A 12 -19.19 4.04 -4.52
C TRP A 12 -18.35 2.77 -4.37
N VAL A 13 -18.10 2.08 -5.47
CA VAL A 13 -17.16 0.95 -5.51
C VAL A 13 -15.84 1.48 -6.04
N GLN A 14 -14.82 1.51 -5.19
CA GLN A 14 -13.45 1.82 -5.61
C GLN A 14 -12.84 0.57 -6.24
N HIS A 15 -12.33 0.69 -7.47
CA HIS A 15 -11.62 -0.37 -8.16
C HIS A 15 -10.14 -0.27 -7.80
N TYR A 16 -9.71 -1.09 -6.85
CA TYR A 16 -8.30 -1.26 -6.52
C TYR A 16 -7.71 -2.34 -7.43
N GLU A 17 -6.55 -2.07 -8.00
CA GLU A 17 -5.74 -3.11 -8.65
C GLU A 17 -4.74 -3.61 -7.63
N THR A 18 -4.83 -4.89 -7.28
CA THR A 18 -3.90 -5.55 -6.36
C THR A 18 -2.84 -6.27 -7.17
N PHE A 19 -1.59 -6.16 -6.75
CA PHE A 19 -0.46 -6.82 -7.40
C PHE A 19 0.56 -7.25 -6.36
N GLU A 20 1.39 -8.22 -6.71
CA GLU A 20 2.50 -8.68 -5.89
C GLU A 20 3.77 -7.97 -6.34
N CYS A 21 4.50 -7.39 -5.39
CA CYS A 21 5.75 -6.67 -5.64
C CYS A 21 6.73 -6.86 -4.50
N LEU A 22 8.02 -6.72 -4.82
CA LEU A 22 9.07 -6.67 -3.83
C LEU A 22 9.02 -5.31 -3.11
N VAL A 23 8.88 -5.39 -1.79
CA VAL A 23 8.92 -4.23 -0.91
C VAL A 23 10.38 -3.85 -0.67
N VAL A 24 10.66 -2.56 -0.73
CA VAL A 24 11.97 -1.96 -0.45
C VAL A 24 12.00 -1.38 0.95
N ARG A 25 10.93 -0.68 1.33
CA ARG A 25 10.83 -0.02 2.62
C ARG A 25 9.39 0.01 3.10
N VAL A 26 9.17 -0.25 4.38
CA VAL A 26 7.87 -0.07 5.04
C VAL A 26 7.91 1.20 5.85
N ARG A 27 6.87 2.03 5.71
CA ARG A 27 6.71 3.32 6.37
C ARG A 27 5.44 3.33 7.19
N GLY A 28 5.60 3.60 8.47
CA GLY A 28 4.53 4.01 9.37
C GLY A 28 4.28 5.52 9.29
N PRO A 29 3.34 6.05 10.09
CA PRO A 29 2.51 5.33 11.06
C PRO A 29 1.42 4.47 10.39
N VAL A 30 0.81 3.57 11.16
CA VAL A 30 -0.38 2.84 10.72
C VAL A 30 -1.53 3.82 10.54
N HIS A 31 -1.97 4.02 9.31
CA HIS A 31 -3.16 4.80 9.00
C HIS A 31 -4.39 3.96 9.28
N THR A 32 -5.39 4.52 9.97
CA THR A 32 -6.67 3.86 10.22
C THR A 32 -7.83 4.78 9.84
N LEU A 33 -8.68 4.34 8.93
CA LEU A 33 -9.90 5.06 8.58
C LEU A 33 -11.10 4.46 9.34
N ARG A 34 -11.74 5.26 10.19
CA ARG A 34 -12.99 4.89 10.85
C ARG A 34 -14.17 5.04 9.89
N ALA A 35 -14.30 4.14 8.92
CA ALA A 35 -15.52 4.07 8.09
C ALA A 35 -16.00 2.63 7.90
N GLY A 36 -16.88 2.19 8.80
CA GLY A 36 -18.05 1.33 8.58
C GLY A 36 -17.95 -0.04 7.90
N LYS A 37 -16.98 -0.35 7.04
CA LYS A 37 -16.92 -1.62 6.31
C LYS A 37 -15.48 -2.07 6.14
N SER A 38 -15.10 -3.01 6.99
CA SER A 38 -14.09 -4.04 6.76
C SER A 38 -12.79 -3.53 6.10
N CYS A 39 -11.82 -3.24 6.97
CA CYS A 39 -10.39 -3.10 6.69
C CYS A 39 -10.00 -1.75 6.10
N ALA A 40 -9.66 -0.83 6.98
CA ALA A 40 -9.02 0.41 6.57
C ALA A 40 -7.88 0.72 7.55
N SER A 41 -7.10 -0.29 7.93
CA SER A 41 -5.79 -0.05 8.53
C SER A 41 -4.72 -0.46 7.52
N TRP A 42 -3.88 0.48 7.14
CA TRP A 42 -2.81 0.27 6.17
C TRP A 42 -1.54 0.98 6.60
N VAL A 43 -0.43 0.53 6.03
CA VAL A 43 0.86 1.23 6.07
C VAL A 43 1.24 1.62 4.65
N THR A 44 2.21 2.50 4.50
CA THR A 44 2.79 2.80 3.18
C THR A 44 4.02 1.93 2.99
N ALA A 45 4.20 1.37 1.79
CA ALA A 45 5.42 0.68 1.43
C ALA A 45 5.99 1.28 0.15
N ASP A 46 7.29 1.48 0.09
CA ASP A 46 7.98 1.81 -1.14
C ASP A 46 8.32 0.50 -1.87
N VAL A 47 7.93 0.40 -3.15
CA VAL A 47 8.14 -0.80 -3.98
C VAL A 47 8.80 -0.42 -5.31
N TYR A 48 9.43 -1.39 -5.96
CA TYR A 48 9.74 -1.27 -7.39
C TYR A 48 8.49 -1.55 -8.20
N LEU A 49 7.88 -0.50 -8.75
CA LEU A 49 6.65 -0.65 -9.53
C LEU A 49 6.94 -1.30 -10.90
N PRO A 50 6.31 -2.43 -11.23
CA PRO A 50 6.48 -3.08 -12.53
C PRO A 50 6.03 -2.16 -13.66
N ASP A 51 6.71 -2.21 -14.80
CA ASP A 51 6.47 -1.32 -15.94
C ASP A 51 5.01 -1.28 -16.40
N GLN A 52 4.31 -2.41 -16.36
CA GLN A 52 2.89 -2.52 -16.71
C GLN A 52 1.94 -1.67 -15.84
N TYR A 53 2.40 -1.23 -14.67
CA TYR A 53 1.63 -0.40 -13.75
C TYR A 53 2.14 1.04 -13.67
N LYS A 54 3.30 1.36 -14.28
CA LYS A 54 3.87 2.72 -14.26
C LYS A 54 2.93 3.75 -14.89
N GLU A 55 2.23 3.39 -15.96
CA GLU A 55 1.23 4.27 -16.60
C GLU A 55 -0.02 4.52 -15.74
N LYS A 56 -0.21 3.73 -14.68
CA LYS A 56 -1.29 3.86 -13.70
C LYS A 56 -0.82 4.54 -12.41
N ALA A 57 0.45 4.87 -12.28
CA ALA A 57 0.98 5.62 -11.15
C ALA A 57 0.27 6.96 -11.03
N TRP A 58 -0.21 7.26 -9.83
CA TRP A 58 -0.92 8.51 -9.52
C TRP A 58 -0.05 9.48 -8.71
N LEU A 59 0.83 8.92 -7.87
CA LEU A 59 1.77 9.68 -7.07
C LEU A 59 3.09 9.86 -7.83
N ASP A 60 3.92 10.77 -7.33
CA ASP A 60 5.28 10.91 -7.82
C ASP A 60 6.15 9.75 -7.29
N PHE A 61 7.15 9.35 -8.08
CA PHE A 61 8.13 8.37 -7.63
C PHE A 61 9.08 9.04 -6.62
N ASN A 62 9.54 8.27 -5.64
CA ASN A 62 10.63 8.73 -4.76
C ASN A 62 11.90 8.97 -5.60
N PRO A 63 12.82 9.84 -5.15
CA PRO A 63 14.09 10.10 -5.84
C PRO A 63 14.94 8.84 -6.09
N ASP A 64 14.77 7.82 -5.25
CA ASP A 64 15.42 6.50 -5.37
C ASP A 64 14.78 5.59 -6.43
N GLY A 65 13.75 6.05 -7.15
CA GLY A 65 13.04 5.31 -8.20
C GLY A 65 11.97 4.34 -7.69
N THR A 66 11.75 4.27 -6.37
CA THR A 66 10.67 3.47 -5.76
C THR A 66 9.34 4.22 -5.78
N TYR A 67 8.23 3.50 -5.79
CA TYR A 67 6.88 4.06 -5.77
C TYR A 67 6.17 3.75 -4.44
N PRO A 68 5.56 4.74 -3.77
CA PRO A 68 4.80 4.51 -2.55
C PRO A 68 3.44 3.87 -2.84
N VAL A 69 3.14 2.75 -2.18
CA VAL A 69 1.88 2.01 -2.28
C VAL A 69 1.24 1.81 -0.90
N GLU A 70 -0.08 1.73 -0.86
CA GLU A 70 -0.83 1.41 0.35
C GLU A 70 -0.87 -0.11 0.54
N VAL A 71 -0.48 -0.56 1.73
CA VAL A 71 -0.46 -1.98 2.09
C VAL A 71 -1.47 -2.25 3.20
N PRO A 72 -2.63 -2.87 2.87
CA PRO A 72 -3.62 -3.24 3.87
C PRO A 72 -3.06 -4.24 4.88
N ILE A 73 -3.18 -3.93 6.17
CA ILE A 73 -2.66 -4.77 7.26
C ILE A 73 -3.45 -6.08 7.36
N ASN A 74 -4.76 -6.07 7.07
CA ASN A 74 -5.58 -7.27 7.18
C ASN A 74 -5.11 -8.40 6.22
N TRP A 75 -4.59 -8.04 5.05
CA TRP A 75 -4.10 -8.97 4.04
C TRP A 75 -2.65 -9.37 4.29
N ASN A 76 -1.85 -8.46 4.87
CA ASN A 76 -0.41 -8.63 5.04
C ASN A 76 0.02 -8.84 6.51
N ARG A 77 -0.93 -9.21 7.38
CA ARG A 77 -0.72 -9.25 8.84
C ARG A 77 0.49 -10.10 9.27
N ARG A 78 0.73 -11.23 8.59
CA ARG A 78 1.87 -12.12 8.90
C ARG A 78 3.20 -11.48 8.53
N SER A 79 3.30 -10.90 7.34
CA SER A 79 4.53 -10.25 6.85
C SER A 79 4.84 -8.97 7.62
N LEU A 80 3.81 -8.21 8.00
CA LEU A 80 3.96 -6.96 8.77
C LEU A 80 4.06 -7.21 10.29
N ALA A 81 3.93 -8.44 10.78
CA ALA A 81 3.85 -8.72 12.22
C ALA A 81 5.05 -8.18 12.99
N ALA A 82 6.26 -8.40 12.45
CA ALA A 82 7.49 -7.96 13.11
C ALA A 82 7.61 -6.43 13.12
N PHE A 83 7.27 -5.77 12.01
CA PHE A 83 7.24 -4.31 11.92
C PHE A 83 6.25 -3.69 12.92
N LEU A 84 5.03 -4.23 12.94
CA LEU A 84 3.97 -3.76 13.83
C LEU A 84 4.27 -4.01 15.31
N ALA A 85 5.01 -5.07 15.63
CA ALA A 85 5.45 -5.36 16.99
C ALA A 85 6.61 -4.47 17.45
N SER A 86 7.49 -4.07 16.52
CA SER A 86 8.64 -3.22 16.82
C SER A 86 8.22 -1.79 17.20
N GLY A 87 7.15 -1.28 16.58
CA GLY A 87 6.70 0.10 16.78
C GLY A 87 7.56 1.15 16.06
N ASP A 88 8.48 0.70 15.21
CA ASP A 88 9.28 1.56 14.34
C ASP A 88 8.41 2.31 13.33
N LEU A 89 8.88 3.49 12.94
CA LEU A 89 8.23 4.33 11.93
C LEU A 89 8.72 4.01 10.52
N GLU A 90 9.89 3.39 10.37
CA GLU A 90 10.43 3.05 9.07
C GLU A 90 11.26 1.76 9.19
N TRP A 91 11.13 0.88 8.20
CA TRP A 91 11.94 -0.32 8.09
C TRP A 91 12.40 -0.52 6.66
N ASP A 92 13.70 -0.39 6.45
CA ASP A 92 14.32 -0.76 5.18
C ASP A 92 14.48 -2.28 5.14
N VAL A 93 13.81 -2.92 4.19
CA VAL A 93 13.80 -4.38 4.08
C VAL A 93 14.87 -4.89 3.11
N ARG A 94 15.62 -3.99 2.44
CA ARG A 94 16.75 -4.39 1.58
C ARG A 94 17.93 -4.92 2.40
N GLU A 95 18.08 -4.43 3.63
CA GLU A 95 19.16 -4.85 4.54
C GLU A 95 18.91 -6.21 5.21
N ILE A 96 17.70 -6.77 5.03
CA ILE A 96 17.24 -8.01 5.69
C ILE A 96 17.22 -9.20 4.69
N ALA A 97 17.55 -8.96 3.41
CA ALA A 97 17.54 -9.95 2.34
C ALA A 97 18.84 -10.76 2.24
#